data_AF-A0A1F2R2L9-F1
#
_entry.id   AF-A0A1F2R2L9-F1
#
_cell.length_a   1.000
_cell.length_b   1.000
_cell.length_c   1.000
_cell.angle_alpha   90.00
_cell.angle_beta   90.00
_cell.angle_gamma   90.00
#
_symmetry.space_group_name_H-M   'P 1'
#
loop_
_entity.id
_entity.type
_entity.pdbx_description
1 polymer ?
#
loop_
_entity_poly.entity_id
_entity_poly.type
_entity_poly.pdbx_seq_one_letter_code
_entity_poly.pdbx_strand_id
1 'polypeptide(L)'
;MSFEKHARRQAQILIDALAKTAQTEIDAMRAAVEARTGALHKALSHTNQTSVLDSLVQELSGAANEEAEARAVQVRQEVQKQAEAALAAARAQAEAALAAARADIDRTRKELEARLAEAQKAHAALSSTLADAQKQVTAARSERDARAASLEELQERFRPLDQERKQLLSARDEANKLLEREAKRAMGLAAELDLARRESEAGKAELDGLRKDLKRADDNVVLLERVGTALQSINGATTAAEVFETLLECVHKYFSKTVVFQVGTSSVKPWLGRGFGKTADIGKIAIPPPVDTLLKRTVADRKPVTVTRGDGDPPIGLSNSPVASAVALPVITGDRVIAVAYAEAAEETTATWGVGCKLAELLIDHVGRRLTTKPKTPAQA
;
A
#
# COMPACT_ATOMS: atom_id res chain seq x y z
N MET A 1 24.22 -23.90 -95.63
CA MET A 1 24.22 -25.20 -96.32
C MET A 1 23.14 -25.38 -97.41
N SER A 2 22.28 -24.39 -97.74
CA SER A 2 21.19 -24.59 -98.73
C SER A 2 21.52 -24.14 -100.16
N PHE A 3 22.42 -23.19 -100.37
CA PHE A 3 22.69 -22.62 -101.70
C PHE A 3 23.48 -23.56 -102.62
N GLU A 4 24.53 -24.20 -102.10
CA GLU A 4 25.38 -25.10 -102.90
C GLU A 4 24.63 -26.35 -103.37
N LYS A 5 23.77 -26.92 -102.51
CA LYS A 5 22.89 -28.04 -102.91
C LYS A 5 21.85 -27.63 -103.95
N HIS A 6 21.31 -26.41 -103.86
CA HIS A 6 20.32 -25.92 -104.84
C HIS A 6 20.98 -25.63 -106.20
N ALA A 7 22.16 -25.00 -106.20
CA ALA A 7 22.93 -24.72 -107.40
C ALA A 7 23.35 -26.02 -108.13
N ARG A 8 23.83 -27.04 -107.39
CA ARG A 8 24.15 -28.36 -107.98
C ARG A 8 22.92 -29.03 -108.59
N ARG A 9 21.75 -28.93 -107.94
CA ARG A 9 20.51 -29.53 -108.44
C ARG A 9 20.00 -28.82 -109.70
N GLN A 10 20.08 -27.49 -109.77
CA GLN A 10 19.73 -26.74 -110.98
C GLN A 10 20.70 -27.00 -112.13
N ALA A 11 22.01 -27.09 -111.86
CA ALA A 11 23.00 -27.45 -112.86
C ALA A 11 22.73 -28.85 -113.46
N GLN A 12 22.39 -29.83 -112.62
CA GLN A 12 22.06 -31.18 -113.10
C GLN A 12 20.81 -31.19 -113.99
N ILE A 13 19.75 -30.44 -113.62
CA ILE A 13 18.52 -30.34 -114.43
C ILE A 13 18.82 -29.73 -115.81
N LEU A 14 19.68 -28.71 -115.89
CA LEU A 14 20.08 -28.11 -117.16
C LEU A 14 20.93 -29.06 -118.01
N ILE A 15 21.85 -29.82 -117.40
CA ILE A 15 22.64 -30.85 -118.09
C ILE A 15 21.73 -31.92 -118.68
N ASP A 16 20.76 -32.43 -117.91
CA ASP A 16 19.84 -33.46 -118.37
C ASP A 16 18.92 -32.96 -119.49
N ALA A 17 18.46 -31.70 -119.42
CA ALA A 17 17.66 -31.07 -120.47
C ALA A 17 18.45 -30.85 -121.77
N LEU A 18 19.72 -30.42 -121.67
CA LEU A 18 20.62 -30.27 -122.82
C LEU A 18 20.94 -31.61 -123.47
N ALA A 19 21.24 -32.64 -122.66
CA ALA A 19 21.52 -33.98 -123.17
C ALA A 19 20.31 -34.55 -123.91
N LYS A 20 19.09 -34.36 -123.37
CA LYS A 20 17.86 -34.82 -124.01
C LYS A 20 17.57 -34.09 -125.33
N THR A 21 17.81 -32.78 -125.37
CA THR A 21 17.62 -31.97 -126.59
C THR A 21 18.64 -32.37 -127.67
N ALA A 22 19.91 -32.52 -127.29
CA ALA A 22 20.96 -32.99 -128.20
C ALA A 22 20.65 -34.38 -128.76
N GLN A 23 20.13 -35.29 -127.93
CA GLN A 23 19.72 -36.63 -128.38
C GLN A 23 18.59 -36.56 -129.41
N THR A 24 17.54 -35.77 -129.15
CA THR A 24 16.43 -35.60 -130.10
C THR A 24 16.87 -35.00 -131.43
N GLU A 25 17.86 -34.09 -131.41
CA GLU A 25 18.41 -33.50 -132.63
C GLU A 25 19.32 -34.48 -133.39
N ILE A 26 20.13 -35.28 -132.70
CA ILE A 26 20.92 -36.36 -133.32
C ILE A 26 20.00 -37.37 -134.01
N ASP A 27 18.90 -37.76 -133.36
CA ASP A 27 17.93 -38.69 -133.93
C ASP A 27 17.21 -38.07 -135.15
N ALA A 28 16.87 -36.77 -135.09
CA ALA A 28 16.30 -36.05 -136.24
C ALA A 28 17.30 -35.92 -137.41
N MET A 29 18.58 -35.65 -137.13
CA MET A 29 19.64 -35.61 -138.14
C MET A 29 19.85 -36.99 -138.78
N ARG A 30 19.87 -38.08 -138.00
CA ARG A 30 19.93 -39.46 -138.52
C ARG A 30 18.75 -39.75 -139.44
N ALA A 31 17.53 -39.46 -139.02
CA ALA A 31 16.34 -39.69 -139.83
C ALA A 31 16.38 -38.91 -141.16
N ALA A 32 16.86 -37.66 -141.14
CA ALA A 32 17.02 -36.84 -142.35
C ALA A 32 18.10 -37.40 -143.30
N VAL A 33 19.23 -37.88 -142.76
CA VAL A 33 20.30 -38.54 -143.53
C VAL A 33 19.81 -39.87 -144.11
N GLU A 34 19.07 -40.68 -143.35
CA GLU A 34 18.46 -41.92 -143.85
C GLU A 34 17.44 -41.64 -144.97
N ALA A 35 16.60 -40.63 -144.83
CA ALA A 35 15.65 -40.22 -145.87
C ALA A 35 16.37 -39.73 -147.14
N ARG A 36 17.43 -38.90 -147.01
CA ARG A 36 18.23 -38.41 -148.15
C ARG A 36 19.04 -39.53 -148.81
N THR A 37 19.65 -40.44 -148.06
CA THR A 37 20.36 -41.61 -148.61
C THR A 37 19.40 -42.57 -149.31
N GLY A 38 18.18 -42.76 -148.78
CA GLY A 38 17.11 -43.49 -149.45
C GLY A 38 16.67 -42.84 -150.78
N ALA A 39 16.52 -41.52 -150.81
CA ALA A 39 16.20 -40.78 -152.04
C ALA A 39 17.35 -40.84 -153.08
N LEU A 40 18.60 -40.73 -152.63
CA LEU A 40 19.79 -40.86 -153.46
C LEU A 40 19.91 -42.27 -154.06
N HIS A 41 19.73 -43.31 -153.25
CA HIS A 41 19.72 -44.71 -153.71
C HIS A 41 18.64 -44.96 -154.77
N LYS A 42 17.48 -44.33 -154.62
CA LYS A 42 16.38 -44.40 -155.59
C LYS A 42 16.73 -43.69 -156.91
N ALA A 43 17.37 -42.51 -156.86
CA ALA A 43 17.84 -41.79 -158.05
C ALA A 43 19.00 -42.50 -158.77
N LEU A 44 19.88 -43.14 -158.00
CA LEU A 44 21.03 -43.94 -158.47
C LEU A 44 20.62 -45.18 -159.28
N SER A 45 19.46 -45.75 -159.00
CA SER A 45 18.98 -46.96 -159.67
C SER A 45 18.62 -46.76 -161.16
N HIS A 46 18.74 -45.56 -161.72
CA HIS A 46 18.25 -45.22 -163.07
C HIS A 46 19.28 -44.59 -164.04
N THR A 47 20.56 -44.41 -163.71
CA THR A 47 21.49 -43.73 -164.64
C THR A 47 22.97 -44.11 -164.52
N ASN A 48 23.59 -44.41 -165.66
CA ASN A 48 24.98 -44.87 -165.80
C ASN A 48 25.94 -43.68 -166.04
N GLN A 49 26.10 -42.81 -165.03
CA GLN A 49 27.01 -41.66 -165.07
C GLN A 49 27.66 -41.42 -163.69
N THR A 50 28.87 -41.93 -163.52
CA THR A 50 29.68 -41.85 -162.28
C THR A 50 30.09 -40.43 -161.89
N SER A 51 30.17 -39.47 -162.82
CA SER A 51 30.58 -38.08 -162.52
C SER A 51 29.47 -37.21 -161.93
N VAL A 52 28.20 -37.49 -162.27
CA VAL A 52 27.04 -36.76 -161.73
C VAL A 52 26.79 -37.14 -160.28
N LEU A 53 27.17 -38.36 -159.89
CA LEU A 53 27.04 -38.88 -158.53
C LEU A 53 28.03 -38.25 -157.57
N ASP A 54 29.28 -38.08 -157.98
CA ASP A 54 30.26 -37.37 -157.17
C ASP A 54 29.83 -35.91 -156.94
N SER A 55 29.27 -35.24 -157.96
CA SER A 55 28.73 -33.89 -157.84
C SER A 55 27.52 -33.80 -156.89
N LEU A 56 26.55 -34.72 -157.01
CA LEU A 56 25.37 -34.75 -156.13
C LEU A 56 25.73 -35.11 -154.69
N VAL A 57 26.67 -36.03 -154.48
CA VAL A 57 27.18 -36.36 -153.15
C VAL A 57 27.91 -35.15 -152.57
N GLN A 58 28.68 -34.42 -153.36
CA GLN A 58 29.37 -33.21 -152.92
C GLN A 58 28.39 -32.08 -152.59
N GLU A 59 27.35 -31.86 -153.39
CA GLU A 59 26.28 -30.87 -153.13
C GLU A 59 25.41 -31.23 -151.93
N LEU A 60 25.03 -32.51 -151.78
CA LEU A 60 24.28 -32.98 -150.60
C LEU A 60 25.12 -32.93 -149.33
N SER A 61 26.42 -33.22 -149.42
CA SER A 61 27.36 -33.07 -148.31
C SER A 61 27.53 -31.58 -147.95
N GLY A 62 27.58 -30.70 -148.96
CA GLY A 62 27.60 -29.25 -148.77
C GLY A 62 26.34 -28.74 -148.07
N ALA A 63 25.16 -29.06 -148.59
CA ALA A 63 23.88 -28.65 -148.01
C ALA A 63 23.62 -29.26 -146.62
N ALA A 64 24.04 -30.51 -146.38
CA ALA A 64 23.97 -31.12 -145.06
C ALA A 64 24.94 -30.44 -144.07
N ASN A 65 26.14 -30.05 -144.50
CA ASN A 65 27.07 -29.29 -143.69
C ASN A 65 26.53 -27.88 -143.39
N GLU A 66 25.98 -27.17 -144.37
CA GLU A 66 25.37 -25.84 -144.16
C GLU A 66 24.17 -25.90 -143.21
N GLU A 67 23.30 -26.91 -143.34
CA GLU A 67 22.15 -27.11 -142.46
C GLU A 67 22.59 -27.51 -141.04
N ALA A 68 23.62 -28.37 -140.92
CA ALA A 68 24.21 -28.73 -139.63
C ALA A 68 24.91 -27.52 -138.96
N GLU A 69 25.60 -26.68 -139.73
CA GLU A 69 26.22 -25.45 -139.23
C GLU A 69 25.17 -24.43 -138.80
N ALA A 70 24.12 -24.20 -139.59
CA ALA A 70 23.03 -23.30 -139.24
C ALA A 70 22.30 -23.75 -137.96
N ARG A 71 22.02 -25.05 -137.82
CA ARG A 71 21.45 -25.61 -136.59
C ARG A 71 22.42 -25.51 -135.42
N ALA A 72 23.70 -25.81 -135.62
CA ALA A 72 24.71 -25.64 -134.57
C ALA A 72 24.82 -24.19 -134.09
N VAL A 73 24.69 -23.20 -134.99
CA VAL A 73 24.65 -21.78 -134.64
C VAL A 73 23.37 -21.45 -133.86
N GLN A 74 22.20 -21.91 -134.29
CA GLN A 74 20.94 -21.69 -133.58
C GLN A 74 20.95 -22.31 -132.17
N VAL A 75 21.42 -23.55 -132.05
CA VAL A 75 21.58 -24.23 -130.75
C VAL A 75 22.55 -23.46 -129.87
N ARG A 76 23.70 -23.01 -130.41
CA ARG A 76 24.64 -22.16 -129.64
C ARG A 76 23.99 -20.87 -129.16
N GLN A 77 23.20 -20.20 -130.00
CA GLN A 77 22.49 -18.96 -129.64
C GLN A 77 21.43 -19.20 -128.55
N GLU A 78 20.64 -20.26 -128.67
CA GLU A 78 19.63 -20.58 -127.67
C GLU A 78 20.25 -21.01 -126.34
N VAL A 79 21.31 -21.84 -126.37
CA VAL A 79 22.10 -22.19 -125.18
C VAL A 79 22.72 -20.95 -124.55
N GLN A 80 23.27 -20.03 -125.35
CA GLN A 80 23.82 -18.77 -124.85
C GLN A 80 22.73 -17.93 -124.18
N LYS A 81 21.56 -17.77 -124.82
CA LYS A 81 20.42 -17.03 -124.27
C LYS A 81 19.91 -17.65 -122.96
N GLN A 82 19.82 -18.97 -122.90
CA GLN A 82 19.43 -19.68 -121.67
C GLN A 82 20.48 -19.54 -120.57
N ALA A 83 21.78 -19.58 -120.91
CA ALA A 83 22.86 -19.35 -119.96
C ALA A 83 22.86 -17.91 -119.42
N GLU A 84 22.65 -16.92 -120.28
CA GLU A 84 22.52 -15.50 -119.91
C GLU A 84 21.30 -15.29 -118.99
N ALA A 85 20.15 -15.89 -119.32
CA ALA A 85 18.95 -15.83 -118.49
C ALA A 85 19.14 -16.51 -117.11
N ALA A 86 19.77 -17.69 -117.08
CA ALA A 86 20.06 -18.40 -115.83
C ALA A 86 21.05 -17.60 -114.96
N LEU A 87 22.06 -16.97 -115.57
CA LEU A 87 23.03 -16.13 -114.87
C LEU A 87 22.39 -14.84 -114.35
N ALA A 88 21.48 -14.20 -115.11
CA ALA A 88 20.71 -13.07 -114.64
C ALA A 88 19.79 -13.45 -113.46
N ALA A 89 19.12 -14.61 -113.53
CA ALA A 89 18.29 -15.12 -112.44
C ALA A 89 19.12 -15.44 -111.19
N ALA A 90 20.29 -16.06 -111.35
CA ALA A 90 21.20 -16.35 -110.24
C ALA A 90 21.74 -15.06 -109.59
N ARG A 91 22.06 -14.04 -110.38
CA ARG A 91 22.45 -12.71 -109.88
C ARG A 91 21.32 -12.04 -109.10
N ALA A 92 20.10 -12.03 -109.64
CA ALA A 92 18.94 -11.47 -108.96
C ALA A 92 18.64 -12.20 -107.64
N GLN A 93 18.76 -13.53 -107.61
CA GLN A 93 18.60 -14.31 -106.37
C GLN A 93 19.72 -14.01 -105.35
N ALA A 94 20.96 -13.87 -105.80
CA ALA A 94 22.08 -13.51 -104.93
C ALA A 94 21.93 -12.10 -104.36
N GLU A 95 21.51 -11.13 -105.17
CA GLU A 95 21.22 -9.75 -104.74
C GLU A 95 20.06 -9.70 -103.74
N ALA A 96 18.98 -10.44 -103.99
CA ALA A 96 17.86 -10.56 -103.06
C ALA A 96 18.27 -11.20 -101.73
N ALA A 97 19.09 -12.26 -101.76
CA ALA A 97 19.61 -12.91 -100.57
C ALA A 97 20.55 -11.99 -99.77
N LEU A 98 21.39 -11.20 -100.46
CA LEU A 98 22.26 -10.20 -99.83
C LEU A 98 21.45 -9.06 -99.20
N ALA A 99 20.41 -8.58 -99.88
CA ALA A 99 19.52 -7.56 -99.35
C ALA A 99 18.78 -8.05 -98.09
N ALA A 100 18.28 -9.28 -98.10
CA ALA A 100 17.64 -9.91 -96.95
C ALA A 100 18.63 -10.08 -95.77
N ALA A 101 19.84 -10.60 -96.04
CA ALA A 101 20.86 -10.76 -95.01
C ALA A 101 21.29 -9.42 -94.38
N ARG A 102 21.40 -8.35 -95.18
CA ARG A 102 21.68 -7.00 -94.68
C ARG A 102 20.55 -6.49 -93.80
N ALA A 103 19.30 -6.66 -94.21
CA ALA A 103 18.15 -6.27 -93.40
C ALA A 103 18.08 -7.02 -92.07
N ASP A 104 18.40 -8.31 -92.05
CA ASP A 104 18.47 -9.12 -90.83
C ASP A 104 19.61 -8.68 -89.91
N ILE A 105 20.79 -8.37 -90.45
CA ILE A 105 21.91 -7.82 -89.68
C ILE A 105 21.54 -6.46 -89.08
N ASP A 106 20.93 -5.57 -89.85
CA ASP A 106 20.51 -4.25 -89.35
C ASP A 106 19.43 -4.37 -88.26
N ARG A 107 18.50 -5.32 -88.42
CA ARG A 107 17.49 -5.61 -87.39
C ARG A 107 18.13 -6.12 -86.10
N THR A 108 18.99 -7.13 -86.19
CA THR A 108 19.66 -7.71 -85.01
C THR A 108 20.59 -6.71 -84.34
N ARG A 109 21.28 -5.85 -85.10
CA ARG A 109 22.08 -4.74 -84.57
C ARG A 109 21.22 -3.78 -83.76
N LYS A 110 20.07 -3.34 -84.30
CA LYS A 110 19.15 -2.44 -83.59
C LYS A 110 18.58 -3.09 -82.33
N GLU A 111 18.24 -4.38 -82.38
CA GLU A 111 17.78 -5.14 -81.20
C GLU A 111 18.86 -5.24 -80.11
N LEU A 112 20.13 -5.46 -80.49
CA LEU A 112 21.25 -5.49 -79.56
C LEU A 112 21.57 -4.11 -78.97
N GLU A 113 21.54 -3.05 -79.79
CA GLU A 113 21.72 -1.66 -79.33
C GLU A 113 20.62 -1.27 -78.32
N ALA A 114 19.37 -1.66 -78.57
CA ALA A 114 18.26 -1.44 -77.65
C ALA A 114 18.47 -2.19 -76.31
N ARG A 115 18.87 -3.47 -76.36
CA ARG A 115 19.15 -4.27 -75.15
C ARG A 115 20.33 -3.71 -74.34
N LEU A 116 21.37 -3.22 -75.02
CA LEU A 116 22.52 -2.60 -74.36
C LEU A 116 22.12 -1.30 -73.65
N ALA A 117 21.31 -0.46 -74.29
CA ALA A 117 20.78 0.75 -73.68
C ALA A 117 19.87 0.44 -72.47
N GLU A 118 19.05 -0.60 -72.54
CA GLU A 118 18.21 -1.05 -71.43
C GLU A 118 19.06 -1.59 -70.25
N ALA A 119 20.07 -2.41 -70.54
CA ALA A 119 21.00 -2.94 -69.54
C ALA A 119 21.80 -1.81 -68.85
N GLN A 120 22.23 -0.80 -69.59
CA GLN A 120 22.91 0.38 -69.02
C GLN A 120 21.98 1.18 -68.11
N LYS A 121 20.71 1.39 -68.50
CA LYS A 121 19.70 2.03 -67.64
C LYS A 121 19.45 1.23 -66.36
N ALA A 122 19.29 -0.08 -66.48
CA ALA A 122 19.10 -0.96 -65.32
C ALA A 122 20.31 -0.94 -64.38
N HIS A 123 21.53 -0.98 -64.93
CA HIS A 123 22.76 -0.87 -64.15
C HIS A 123 22.87 0.47 -63.40
N ALA A 124 22.55 1.58 -64.08
CA ALA A 124 22.54 2.90 -63.43
C ALA A 124 21.51 2.97 -62.28
N ALA A 125 20.31 2.42 -62.48
CA ALA A 125 19.28 2.36 -61.45
C ALA A 125 19.71 1.50 -60.24
N LEU A 126 20.31 0.34 -60.48
CA LEU A 126 20.83 -0.54 -59.43
C LEU A 126 21.99 0.12 -58.68
N SER A 127 22.91 0.78 -59.39
CA SER A 127 24.02 1.51 -58.78
C SER A 127 23.53 2.64 -57.87
N SER A 128 22.51 3.40 -58.31
CA SER A 128 21.86 4.42 -57.47
C SER A 128 21.23 3.81 -56.23
N THR A 129 20.47 2.73 -56.39
CA THR A 129 19.77 2.04 -55.28
C THR A 129 20.78 1.49 -54.27
N LEU A 130 21.90 0.92 -54.74
CA LEU A 130 22.96 0.41 -53.89
C LEU A 130 23.66 1.53 -53.11
N ALA A 131 23.91 2.69 -53.74
CA ALA A 131 24.47 3.86 -53.06
C ALA A 131 23.52 4.39 -51.97
N ASP A 132 22.22 4.44 -52.23
CA ASP A 132 21.22 4.87 -51.24
C ASP A 132 21.08 3.86 -50.09
N ALA A 133 21.08 2.56 -50.39
CA ALA A 133 21.09 1.51 -49.36
C ALA A 133 22.36 1.59 -48.49
N GLN A 134 23.53 1.84 -49.08
CA GLN A 134 24.77 2.05 -48.33
C GLN A 134 24.68 3.25 -47.38
N LYS A 135 24.13 4.38 -47.84
CA LYS A 135 23.88 5.56 -47.00
C LYS A 135 22.90 5.27 -45.85
N GLN A 136 21.84 4.51 -46.12
CA GLN A 136 20.88 4.12 -45.08
C GLN A 136 21.52 3.20 -44.03
N VAL A 137 22.36 2.24 -44.44
CA VAL A 137 23.08 1.35 -43.52
C VAL A 137 24.07 2.13 -42.65
N THR A 138 24.81 3.09 -43.21
CA THR A 138 25.74 3.91 -42.42
C THR A 138 25.00 4.82 -41.43
N ALA A 139 23.88 5.42 -41.84
CA ALA A 139 23.02 6.22 -40.96
C ALA A 139 22.39 5.37 -39.83
N ALA A 140 21.90 4.18 -40.15
CA ALA A 140 21.34 3.28 -39.14
C ALA A 140 22.39 2.81 -38.12
N ARG A 141 23.64 2.60 -38.56
CA ARG A 141 24.76 2.25 -37.68
C ARG A 141 25.13 3.40 -36.74
N SER A 142 25.24 4.62 -37.25
CA SER A 142 25.54 5.78 -36.41
C SER A 142 24.42 6.05 -35.39
N GLU A 143 23.16 5.88 -35.76
CA GLU A 143 22.02 5.99 -34.84
C GLU A 143 22.05 4.89 -33.76
N ARG A 144 22.35 3.64 -34.15
CA ARG A 144 22.51 2.53 -33.20
C ARG A 144 23.62 2.82 -32.19
N ASP A 145 24.77 3.30 -32.66
CA ASP A 145 25.92 3.58 -31.79
C ASP A 145 25.64 4.78 -30.87
N ALA A 146 24.93 5.81 -31.36
CA ALA A 146 24.47 6.93 -30.53
C ALA A 146 23.47 6.47 -29.44
N ARG A 147 22.53 5.59 -29.77
CA ARG A 147 21.60 5.00 -28.80
C ARG A 147 22.32 4.13 -27.77
N ALA A 148 23.31 3.34 -28.19
CA ALA A 148 24.11 2.52 -27.29
C ALA A 148 24.88 3.39 -26.28
N ALA A 149 25.51 4.47 -26.75
CA ALA A 149 26.19 5.44 -25.88
C ALA A 149 25.22 6.12 -24.90
N SER A 150 24.01 6.49 -25.34
CA SER A 150 23.00 7.07 -24.45
C SER A 150 22.50 6.08 -23.40
N LEU A 151 22.36 4.80 -23.73
CA LEU A 151 22.00 3.75 -22.76
C LEU A 151 23.11 3.53 -21.73
N GLU A 152 24.37 3.52 -22.15
CA GLU A 152 25.52 3.42 -21.24
C GLU A 152 25.59 4.63 -20.29
N GLU A 153 25.38 5.85 -20.81
CA GLU A 153 25.31 7.06 -19.98
C GLU A 153 24.17 7.00 -18.95
N LEU A 154 22.98 6.52 -19.36
CA LEU A 154 21.86 6.34 -18.44
C LEU A 154 22.18 5.29 -17.38
N GLN A 155 22.81 4.18 -17.74
CA GLN A 155 23.22 3.14 -16.79
C GLN A 155 24.23 3.68 -15.77
N GLU A 156 25.22 4.45 -16.22
CA GLU A 156 26.19 5.11 -15.33
C GLU A 156 25.53 6.15 -14.43
N ARG A 157 24.50 6.88 -14.89
CA ARG A 157 23.70 7.78 -14.05
C ARG A 157 22.82 7.04 -13.03
N PHE A 158 22.29 5.87 -13.36
CA PHE A 158 21.46 5.08 -12.44
C PHE A 158 22.27 4.41 -11.32
N ARG A 159 23.52 4.06 -11.59
CA ARG A 159 24.40 3.40 -10.62
C ARG A 159 24.58 4.17 -9.29
N PRO A 160 24.92 5.47 -9.26
CA PRO A 160 25.04 6.22 -8.01
C PRO A 160 23.69 6.40 -7.31
N LEU A 161 22.59 6.56 -8.05
CA LEU A 161 21.25 6.65 -7.47
C LEU A 161 20.83 5.35 -6.77
N ASP A 162 21.18 4.19 -7.33
CA ASP A 162 20.93 2.90 -6.68
C ASP A 162 21.79 2.72 -5.42
N GLN A 163 23.03 3.23 -5.43
CA GLN A 163 23.89 3.27 -4.23
C GLN A 163 23.32 4.20 -3.15
N GLU A 164 22.89 5.41 -3.51
CA GLU A 164 22.27 6.37 -2.60
C GLU A 164 20.98 5.80 -2.00
N ARG A 165 20.13 5.17 -2.82
CA ARG A 165 18.93 4.47 -2.34
C ARG A 165 19.26 3.39 -1.31
N LYS A 166 20.31 2.59 -1.53
CA LYS A 166 20.76 1.57 -0.57
C LYS A 166 21.27 2.20 0.72
N GLN A 167 22.02 3.30 0.64
CA GLN A 167 22.50 4.05 1.81
C GLN A 167 21.33 4.63 2.62
N LEU A 168 20.34 5.25 1.96
CA LEU A 168 19.15 5.78 2.60
C LEU A 168 18.31 4.70 3.27
N LEU A 169 18.17 3.52 2.66
CA LEU A 169 17.50 2.38 3.28
C LEU A 169 18.23 1.90 4.54
N SER A 170 19.57 1.79 4.50
CA SER A 170 20.37 1.44 5.68
C SER A 170 20.22 2.48 6.80
N ALA A 171 20.32 3.77 6.47
CA ALA A 171 20.18 4.87 7.41
C ALA A 171 18.77 4.89 8.05
N ARG A 172 17.72 4.65 7.26
CA ARG A 172 16.34 4.51 7.76
C ARG A 172 16.23 3.34 8.73
N ASP A 173 16.80 2.19 8.41
CA ASP A 173 16.73 1.00 9.26
C ASP A 173 17.51 1.20 10.57
N GLU A 174 18.63 1.92 10.54
CA GLU A 174 19.37 2.35 11.74
C GLU A 174 18.57 3.35 12.59
N ALA A 175 17.96 4.36 11.96
CA ALA A 175 17.11 5.34 12.65
C ALA A 175 15.91 4.65 13.32
N ASN A 176 15.27 3.69 12.64
CA ASN A 176 14.18 2.90 13.22
C ASN A 176 14.62 2.09 14.44
N LYS A 177 15.82 1.49 14.41
CA LYS A 177 16.39 0.79 15.57
C LYS A 177 16.65 1.74 16.74
N LEU A 178 17.10 2.97 16.46
CA LEU A 178 17.30 3.98 17.51
C LEU A 178 15.96 4.40 18.12
N LEU A 179 14.95 4.66 17.29
CA LEU A 179 13.61 5.01 17.74
C LEU A 179 12.98 3.88 18.59
N GLU A 180 13.16 2.62 18.20
CA GLU A 180 12.67 1.48 18.99
C GLU A 180 13.37 1.39 20.37
N ARG A 181 14.67 1.69 20.43
CA ARG A 181 15.41 1.73 21.70
C ARG A 181 14.94 2.88 22.59
N GLU A 182 14.73 4.06 22.02
CA GLU A 182 14.20 5.21 22.76
C GLU A 182 12.77 4.97 23.25
N ALA A 183 11.91 4.37 22.43
CA ALA A 183 10.57 3.98 22.83
C ALA A 183 10.59 3.00 24.02
N LYS A 184 11.47 1.99 23.98
CA LYS A 184 11.67 1.06 25.10
C LYS A 184 12.18 1.76 26.36
N ARG A 185 13.13 2.71 26.24
CA ARG A 185 13.60 3.52 27.37
C ARG A 185 12.49 4.39 27.95
N ALA A 186 11.70 5.05 27.12
CA ALA A 186 10.58 5.89 27.54
C ALA A 186 9.50 5.06 28.27
N MET A 187 9.19 3.86 27.78
CA MET A 187 8.29 2.93 28.48
C MET A 187 8.83 2.50 29.85
N GLY A 188 10.15 2.23 29.96
CA GLY A 188 10.80 1.93 31.23
C GLY A 188 10.69 3.08 32.24
N LEU A 189 11.03 4.30 31.81
CA LEU A 189 10.92 5.50 32.65
C LEU A 189 9.46 5.80 33.06
N ALA A 190 8.50 5.58 32.17
CA ALA A 190 7.08 5.73 32.51
C ALA A 190 6.65 4.75 33.61
N ALA A 191 7.09 3.49 33.52
CA ALA A 191 6.82 2.49 34.56
C ALA A 191 7.48 2.84 35.90
N GLU A 192 8.71 3.36 35.88
CA GLU A 192 9.40 3.84 37.09
C GLU A 192 8.68 5.04 37.72
N LEU A 193 8.21 6.01 36.92
CA LEU A 193 7.44 7.15 37.41
C LEU A 193 6.09 6.73 38.01
N ASP A 194 5.41 5.76 37.41
CA ASP A 194 4.16 5.23 37.95
C ASP A 194 4.38 4.48 39.27
N LEU A 195 5.48 3.74 39.40
CA LEU A 195 5.87 3.12 40.67
C LEU A 195 6.16 4.17 41.74
N ALA A 196 6.99 5.18 41.42
CA ALA A 196 7.31 6.27 42.34
C ALA A 196 6.09 7.07 42.77
N ARG A 197 5.10 7.26 41.88
CA ARG A 197 3.82 7.89 42.21
C ARG A 197 3.03 7.06 43.22
N ARG A 198 2.92 5.74 43.02
CA ARG A 198 2.25 4.83 43.96
C ARG A 198 2.93 4.83 45.32
N GLU A 199 4.26 4.83 45.36
CA GLU A 199 5.02 4.93 46.61
C GLU A 199 4.79 6.27 47.31
N SER A 200 4.76 7.38 46.56
CA SER A 200 4.45 8.70 47.11
C SER A 200 3.02 8.79 47.65
N GLU A 201 2.04 8.22 46.95
CA GLU A 201 0.64 8.15 47.39
C GLU A 201 0.48 7.29 48.65
N ALA A 202 1.14 6.14 48.70
CA ALA A 202 1.18 5.28 49.88
C ALA A 202 1.81 6.02 51.08
N GLY A 203 2.95 6.69 50.88
CA GLY A 203 3.60 7.50 51.92
C GLY A 203 2.73 8.66 52.40
N LYS A 204 2.00 9.34 51.50
CA LYS A 204 1.03 10.38 51.88
C LYS A 204 -0.12 9.81 52.72
N ALA A 205 -0.65 8.65 52.35
CA ALA A 205 -1.72 8.00 53.10
C ALA A 205 -1.25 7.60 54.52
N GLU A 206 0.00 7.13 54.65
CA GLU A 206 0.60 6.83 55.95
C GLU A 206 0.78 8.09 56.81
N LEU A 207 1.30 9.17 56.23
CA LEU A 207 1.43 10.47 56.92
C LEU A 207 0.08 11.03 57.38
N ASP A 208 -0.97 10.92 56.56
CA ASP A 208 -2.32 11.33 56.92
C ASP A 208 -2.89 10.46 58.06
N GLY A 209 -2.54 9.17 58.09
CA GLY A 209 -2.83 8.26 59.20
C GLY A 209 -2.19 8.73 60.51
N LEU A 210 -0.87 8.94 60.49
CA LEU A 210 -0.11 9.43 61.65
C LEU A 210 -0.61 10.79 62.14
N ARG A 211 -0.98 11.69 61.23
CA ARG A 211 -1.54 13.00 61.59
C ARG A 211 -2.87 12.88 62.33
N LYS A 212 -3.74 11.94 61.92
CA LYS A 212 -5.01 11.67 62.63
C LYS A 212 -4.76 11.10 64.02
N ASP A 213 -3.79 10.20 64.17
CA ASP A 213 -3.44 9.62 65.46
C ASP A 213 -2.80 10.64 66.40
N LEU A 214 -1.96 11.54 65.89
CA LEU A 214 -1.42 12.66 66.67
C LEU A 214 -2.52 13.60 67.13
N LYS A 215 -3.49 13.92 66.28
CA LYS A 215 -4.64 14.74 66.67
C LYS A 215 -5.47 14.09 67.78
N ARG A 216 -5.71 12.77 67.69
CA ARG A 216 -6.38 12.02 68.75
C ARG A 216 -5.61 12.04 70.06
N ALA A 217 -4.28 11.95 70.01
CA ALA A 217 -3.43 12.04 71.19
C ALA A 217 -3.51 13.44 71.84
N ASP A 218 -3.48 14.51 71.04
CA ASP A 218 -3.61 15.89 71.53
C ASP A 218 -4.98 16.15 72.18
N ASP A 219 -6.06 15.70 71.54
CA ASP A 219 -7.43 15.77 72.09
C ASP A 219 -7.52 15.05 73.46
N ASN A 220 -6.83 13.91 73.62
CA ASN A 220 -6.77 13.18 74.89
C ASN A 220 -5.99 13.92 75.99
N VAL A 221 -4.91 14.62 75.65
CA VAL A 221 -4.15 15.43 76.62
C VAL A 221 -5.01 16.58 77.15
N VAL A 222 -5.69 17.30 76.27
CA VAL A 222 -6.61 18.39 76.66
C VAL A 222 -7.74 17.88 77.56
N LEU A 223 -8.25 16.68 77.31
CA LEU A 223 -9.25 16.05 78.18
C LEU A 223 -8.68 15.77 79.58
N LEU A 224 -7.47 15.21 79.69
CA LEU A 224 -6.84 14.93 80.98
C LEU A 224 -6.54 16.21 81.77
N GLU A 225 -6.07 17.28 81.13
CA GLU A 225 -5.84 18.58 81.79
C GLU A 225 -7.13 19.18 82.35
N ARG A 226 -8.25 19.07 81.61
CA ARG A 226 -9.56 19.52 82.08
C ARG A 226 -10.02 18.76 83.32
N VAL A 227 -9.79 17.45 83.37
CA VAL A 227 -10.11 16.62 84.54
C VAL A 227 -9.23 17.01 85.74
N GLY A 228 -7.92 17.17 85.52
CA GLY A 228 -7.00 17.62 86.55
C GLY A 228 -7.41 18.96 87.16
N THR A 229 -7.76 19.92 86.31
CA THR A 229 -8.25 21.25 86.74
C THR A 229 -9.56 21.13 87.53
N ALA A 230 -10.51 20.34 87.05
CA ALA A 230 -11.78 20.13 87.74
C ALA A 230 -11.61 19.50 89.14
N LEU A 231 -10.74 18.50 89.26
CA LEU A 231 -10.41 17.88 90.56
C LEU A 231 -9.73 18.86 91.51
N GLN A 232 -8.83 19.71 91.02
CA GLN A 232 -8.20 20.77 91.81
C GLN A 232 -9.21 21.81 92.29
N SER A 233 -10.13 22.25 91.42
CA SER A 233 -11.18 23.20 91.79
C SER A 233 -12.11 22.61 92.85
N ILE A 234 -12.57 21.37 92.68
CA ILE A 234 -13.34 20.66 93.71
C ILE A 234 -12.53 20.57 95.00
N ASN A 235 -11.21 20.40 94.89
CA ASN A 235 -10.33 20.32 96.05
C ASN A 235 -10.17 21.64 96.83
N GLY A 236 -10.37 22.78 96.19
CA GLY A 236 -10.29 24.11 96.81
C GLY A 236 -11.58 24.56 97.53
N ALA A 237 -12.73 23.94 97.23
CA ALA A 237 -14.04 24.36 97.75
C ALA A 237 -14.21 24.11 99.26
N THR A 238 -14.36 25.15 100.06
CA THR A 238 -14.33 25.06 101.54
C THR A 238 -15.64 24.58 102.16
N THR A 239 -16.76 24.66 101.42
CA THR A 239 -18.09 24.25 101.89
C THR A 239 -18.70 23.17 101.00
N ALA A 240 -19.65 22.39 101.55
CA ALA A 240 -20.36 21.38 100.76
C ALA A 240 -21.11 22.00 99.57
N ALA A 241 -21.69 23.20 99.74
CA ALA A 241 -22.33 23.93 98.66
C ALA A 241 -21.34 24.29 97.55
N GLU A 242 -20.17 24.86 97.89
CA GLU A 242 -19.11 25.16 96.92
C GLU A 242 -18.62 23.91 96.18
N VAL A 243 -18.54 22.76 96.87
CA VAL A 243 -18.15 21.48 96.26
C VAL A 243 -19.15 21.06 95.18
N PHE A 244 -20.45 21.13 95.48
CA PHE A 244 -21.49 20.78 94.52
C PHE A 244 -21.64 21.81 93.40
N GLU A 245 -21.46 23.11 93.66
CA GLU A 245 -21.44 24.15 92.62
C GLU A 245 -20.26 23.96 91.66
N THR A 246 -19.08 23.66 92.19
CA THR A 246 -17.88 23.41 91.39
C THR A 246 -18.02 22.14 90.56
N LEU A 247 -18.55 21.06 91.16
CA LEU A 247 -18.89 19.84 90.44
C LEU A 247 -19.85 20.15 89.28
N LEU A 248 -20.91 20.91 89.56
CA LEU A 248 -21.93 21.22 88.60
C LEU A 248 -21.39 22.04 87.43
N GLU A 249 -20.52 23.01 87.70
CA GLU A 249 -19.80 23.78 86.68
C GLU A 249 -18.89 22.88 85.83
N CYS A 250 -18.14 21.98 86.46
CA CYS A 250 -17.23 21.07 85.75
C CYS A 250 -18.00 20.07 84.86
N VAL A 251 -19.11 19.52 85.37
CA VAL A 251 -19.97 18.61 84.61
C VAL A 251 -20.67 19.38 83.49
N HIS A 252 -21.17 20.60 83.72
CA HIS A 252 -21.87 21.39 82.70
C HIS A 252 -21.02 21.67 81.44
N LYS A 253 -19.69 21.65 81.53
CA LYS A 253 -18.81 21.76 80.35
C LYS A 253 -19.01 20.63 79.33
N TYR A 254 -19.58 19.50 79.74
CA TYR A 254 -19.81 18.32 78.90
C TYR A 254 -21.30 18.05 78.64
N PHE A 255 -22.19 18.77 79.32
CA PHE A 255 -23.63 18.51 79.28
C PHE A 255 -24.41 19.83 79.19
N SER A 256 -25.38 19.86 78.29
CA SER A 256 -26.23 21.05 78.03
C SER A 256 -26.98 21.53 79.27
N LYS A 257 -27.38 20.62 80.16
CA LYS A 257 -28.03 20.95 81.43
C LYS A 257 -27.53 20.02 82.51
N THR A 258 -27.36 20.56 83.71
CA THR A 258 -26.94 19.78 84.88
C THR A 258 -27.70 20.24 86.12
N VAL A 259 -28.08 19.32 87.00
CA VAL A 259 -28.79 19.60 88.25
C VAL A 259 -28.24 18.73 89.37
N VAL A 260 -27.99 19.29 90.54
CA VAL A 260 -27.82 18.51 91.77
C VAL A 260 -29.15 18.48 92.51
N PHE A 261 -29.63 17.29 92.80
CA PHE A 261 -30.77 17.06 93.67
C PHE A 261 -30.30 16.63 95.06
N GLN A 262 -30.84 17.26 96.10
CA GLN A 262 -30.64 16.82 97.48
C GLN A 262 -31.60 15.68 97.82
N VAL A 263 -31.07 14.61 98.43
CA VAL A 263 -31.85 13.42 98.81
C VAL A 263 -32.23 13.49 100.29
N GLY A 264 -33.51 13.77 100.56
CA GLY A 264 -34.11 13.72 101.89
C GLY A 264 -34.55 12.30 102.31
N THR A 265 -35.26 12.17 103.42
CA THR A 265 -35.80 10.87 103.91
C THR A 265 -36.91 10.32 103.02
N SER A 266 -37.70 11.18 102.39
CA SER A 266 -38.85 10.80 101.55
C SER A 266 -38.99 11.64 100.27
N SER A 267 -38.06 12.55 99.99
CA SER A 267 -38.14 13.45 98.85
C SER A 267 -36.78 13.72 98.23
N VAL A 268 -36.73 13.80 96.90
CA VAL A 268 -35.59 14.30 96.14
C VAL A 268 -35.94 15.73 95.72
N LYS A 269 -35.20 16.72 96.20
CA LYS A 269 -35.48 18.15 95.92
C LYS A 269 -34.37 18.73 95.04
N PRO A 270 -34.69 19.46 93.96
CA PRO A 270 -33.69 20.17 93.19
C PRO A 270 -32.99 21.20 94.08
N TRP A 271 -31.66 21.24 94.04
CA TRP A 271 -30.86 22.11 94.90
C TRP A 271 -30.05 23.12 94.10
N LEU A 272 -29.26 22.64 93.13
CA LEU A 272 -28.41 23.48 92.28
C LEU A 272 -28.64 23.10 90.82
N GLY A 273 -28.59 24.05 89.88
CA GLY A 273 -28.75 23.75 88.45
C GLY A 273 -28.01 24.72 87.54
N ARG A 274 -27.55 24.22 86.39
CA ARG A 274 -26.89 24.97 85.31
C ARG A 274 -27.48 24.55 83.96
N GLY A 275 -27.47 25.45 82.98
CA GLY A 275 -28.07 25.22 81.65
C GLY A 275 -29.59 25.38 81.58
N PHE A 276 -30.24 25.76 82.68
CA PHE A 276 -31.64 26.17 82.68
C PHE A 276 -31.70 27.67 82.37
N GLY A 277 -32.61 28.08 81.48
CA GLY A 277 -32.75 29.49 81.11
C GLY A 277 -32.99 30.38 82.33
N LYS A 278 -32.67 31.68 82.25
CA LYS A 278 -32.77 32.65 83.36
C LYS A 278 -34.17 32.74 84.00
N THR A 279 -35.20 32.26 83.29
CA THR A 279 -36.61 32.24 83.70
C THR A 279 -37.03 30.94 84.39
N ALA A 280 -36.20 29.89 84.34
CA ALA A 280 -36.51 28.60 84.95
C ALA A 280 -36.09 28.60 86.42
N ASP A 281 -37.07 28.71 87.30
CA ASP A 281 -36.88 28.49 88.74
C ASP A 281 -36.66 26.98 88.99
N ILE A 282 -35.41 26.60 89.22
CA ILE A 282 -35.01 25.20 89.47
C ILE A 282 -35.76 24.62 90.68
N GLY A 283 -36.15 25.45 91.65
CA GLY A 283 -36.94 25.05 92.81
C GLY A 283 -38.36 24.61 92.46
N LYS A 284 -38.87 24.97 91.28
CA LYS A 284 -40.21 24.58 90.77
C LYS A 284 -40.19 23.32 89.92
N ILE A 285 -39.03 22.68 89.72
CA ILE A 285 -38.95 21.39 89.03
C ILE A 285 -39.62 20.34 89.91
N ALA A 286 -40.91 20.12 89.69
CA ALA A 286 -41.69 19.09 90.37
C ALA A 286 -41.40 17.73 89.73
N ILE A 287 -40.76 16.83 90.47
CA ILE A 287 -40.61 15.43 90.06
C ILE A 287 -41.95 14.72 90.35
N PRO A 288 -42.68 14.21 89.34
CA PRO A 288 -43.98 13.60 89.54
C PRO A 288 -43.92 12.39 90.51
N PRO A 289 -44.73 12.34 91.59
CA PRO A 289 -44.61 11.34 92.64
C PRO A 289 -44.82 9.86 92.26
N PRO A 290 -45.53 9.44 91.19
CA PRO A 290 -45.68 8.00 90.91
C PRO A 290 -44.78 7.44 89.79
N VAL A 291 -44.05 8.26 89.03
CA VAL A 291 -43.25 7.74 87.89
C VAL A 291 -41.91 7.20 88.39
N ASP A 292 -41.48 6.03 87.87
CA ASP A 292 -40.15 5.46 88.08
C ASP A 292 -39.10 6.30 87.32
N THR A 293 -38.66 7.39 87.94
CA THR A 293 -37.72 8.34 87.32
C THR A 293 -36.28 7.88 87.50
N LEU A 294 -35.39 8.34 86.61
CA LEU A 294 -33.94 8.05 86.70
C LEU A 294 -33.37 8.41 88.07
N LEU A 295 -33.83 9.49 88.67
CA LEU A 295 -33.43 9.92 90.00
C LEU A 295 -33.81 8.89 91.07
N LYS A 296 -35.03 8.32 91.02
CA LYS A 296 -35.46 7.29 91.97
C LYS A 296 -34.63 6.01 91.81
N ARG A 297 -34.43 5.56 90.57
CA ARG A 297 -33.59 4.38 90.26
C ARG A 297 -32.15 4.57 90.75
N THR A 298 -31.55 5.71 90.46
CA THR A 298 -30.19 6.05 90.94
C THR A 298 -30.08 6.04 92.46
N VAL A 299 -31.09 6.56 93.18
CA VAL A 299 -31.11 6.53 94.65
C VAL A 299 -31.29 5.11 95.19
N ALA A 300 -32.19 4.33 94.59
CA ALA A 300 -32.50 2.96 95.02
C ALA A 300 -31.31 2.01 94.77
N ASP A 301 -30.76 2.04 93.56
CA ASP A 301 -29.70 1.12 93.12
C ASP A 301 -28.31 1.56 93.56
N ARG A 302 -28.18 2.83 93.98
CA ARG A 302 -26.90 3.48 94.34
C ARG A 302 -25.84 3.36 93.24
N LYS A 303 -26.29 3.35 91.98
CA LYS A 303 -25.44 3.27 90.79
C LYS A 303 -25.78 4.36 89.79
N PRO A 304 -24.81 4.79 88.95
CA PRO A 304 -25.07 5.56 87.74
C PRO A 304 -26.20 4.92 86.93
N VAL A 305 -27.20 5.72 86.55
CA VAL A 305 -28.24 5.29 85.61
C VAL A 305 -28.19 6.23 84.42
N THR A 306 -27.97 5.66 83.24
CA THR A 306 -27.97 6.37 81.97
C THR A 306 -29.20 6.00 81.16
N VAL A 307 -29.72 6.96 80.41
CA VAL A 307 -30.63 6.70 79.30
C VAL A 307 -30.05 7.37 78.09
N THR A 308 -29.88 6.60 77.03
CA THR A 308 -29.51 7.07 75.71
C THR A 308 -30.69 6.84 74.78
N ARG A 309 -30.88 7.72 73.79
CA ARG A 309 -31.83 7.49 72.71
C ARG A 309 -31.54 6.13 72.06
N GLY A 310 -32.48 5.19 72.19
CA GLY A 310 -32.53 3.96 71.39
C GLY A 310 -33.44 4.17 70.17
N ASP A 311 -33.90 3.07 69.57
CA ASP A 311 -34.82 3.09 68.42
C ASP A 311 -36.27 3.53 68.76
N GLY A 312 -36.54 3.90 70.03
CA GLY A 312 -37.86 4.34 70.52
C GLY A 312 -37.99 5.85 70.72
N ASP A 313 -39.07 6.27 71.39
CA ASP A 313 -39.32 7.67 71.75
C ASP A 313 -38.13 8.26 72.55
N PRO A 314 -37.69 9.50 72.25
CA PRO A 314 -36.57 10.10 72.95
C PRO A 314 -36.89 10.28 74.43
N PRO A 315 -35.92 10.05 75.33
CA PRO A 315 -36.15 10.29 76.75
C PRO A 315 -36.56 11.74 76.99
N ILE A 316 -37.57 11.93 77.83
CA ILE A 316 -38.03 13.26 78.22
C ILE A 316 -37.18 13.73 79.40
N GLY A 317 -36.46 14.83 79.20
CA GLY A 317 -35.62 15.47 80.22
C GLY A 317 -36.42 16.27 81.26
N LEU A 318 -35.71 16.87 82.23
CA LEU A 318 -36.28 17.62 83.34
C LEU A 318 -37.07 18.87 82.92
N SER A 319 -36.79 19.41 81.74
CA SER A 319 -37.55 20.53 81.17
C SER A 319 -38.80 20.10 80.39
N ASN A 320 -39.20 18.83 80.49
CA ASN A 320 -40.26 18.23 79.68
C ASN A 320 -39.98 18.35 78.17
N SER A 321 -38.71 18.28 77.79
CA SER A 321 -38.25 18.34 76.40
C SER A 321 -37.48 17.07 76.06
N PRO A 322 -37.55 16.58 74.81
CA PRO A 322 -36.70 15.47 74.36
C PRO A 322 -35.23 15.77 74.61
N VAL A 323 -34.49 14.77 75.10
CA VAL A 323 -33.03 14.84 75.24
C VAL A 323 -32.37 13.68 74.50
N ALA A 324 -31.14 13.90 74.03
CA ALA A 324 -30.39 12.85 73.33
C ALA A 324 -30.06 11.71 74.28
N SER A 325 -29.56 12.11 75.45
CA SER A 325 -29.20 11.22 76.53
C SER A 325 -29.26 11.97 77.86
N ALA A 326 -29.56 11.25 78.94
CA ALA A 326 -29.53 11.74 80.31
C ALA A 326 -28.76 10.76 81.20
N VAL A 327 -28.09 11.29 82.22
CA VAL A 327 -27.36 10.49 83.20
C VAL A 327 -27.64 11.00 84.61
N ALA A 328 -27.98 10.09 85.51
CA ALA A 328 -28.19 10.34 86.93
C ALA A 328 -27.13 9.60 87.74
N LEU A 329 -26.35 10.34 88.51
CA LEU A 329 -25.15 9.87 89.19
C LEU A 329 -25.30 10.10 90.70
N PRO A 330 -25.26 9.04 91.53
CA PRO A 330 -25.46 9.17 92.96
C PRO A 330 -24.19 9.71 93.61
N VAL A 331 -24.34 10.71 94.47
CA VAL A 331 -23.27 11.16 95.36
C VAL A 331 -23.43 10.41 96.68
N ILE A 332 -22.52 9.48 96.92
CA ILE A 332 -22.58 8.55 98.05
C ILE A 332 -21.61 9.04 99.13
N THR A 333 -22.09 9.07 100.38
CA THR A 333 -21.28 9.37 101.56
C THR A 333 -21.57 8.32 102.61
N GLY A 334 -20.58 7.50 102.94
CA GLY A 334 -20.78 6.28 103.72
C GLY A 334 -21.64 5.28 102.94
N ASP A 335 -22.75 4.86 103.53
CA ASP A 335 -23.72 3.94 102.93
C ASP A 335 -24.98 4.65 102.41
N ARG A 336 -25.00 5.98 102.32
CA ARG A 336 -26.19 6.76 101.95
C ARG A 336 -25.94 7.64 100.72
N VAL A 337 -26.93 7.68 99.84
CA VAL A 337 -27.00 8.67 98.75
C VAL A 337 -27.47 10.00 99.35
N ILE A 338 -26.60 11.01 99.36
CA ILE A 338 -26.90 12.33 99.94
C ILE A 338 -27.38 13.33 98.88
N ALA A 339 -26.98 13.11 97.63
CA ALA A 339 -27.38 13.91 96.48
C ALA A 339 -27.36 13.06 95.21
N VAL A 340 -28.04 13.51 94.15
CA VAL A 340 -27.94 12.95 92.81
C VAL A 340 -27.60 14.07 91.85
N ALA A 341 -26.46 13.96 91.17
CA ALA A 341 -26.14 14.84 90.06
C ALA A 341 -26.74 14.26 88.78
N TYR A 342 -27.53 15.07 88.10
CA TYR A 342 -28.23 14.73 86.87
C TYR A 342 -27.71 15.61 85.74
N ALA A 343 -27.51 15.04 84.56
CA ALA A 343 -27.00 15.77 83.41
C ALA A 343 -27.67 15.32 82.10
N GLU A 344 -27.90 16.26 81.20
CA GLU A 344 -28.54 16.05 79.88
C GLU A 344 -27.60 16.50 78.76
N ALA A 345 -27.50 15.71 77.70
CA ALA A 345 -26.85 16.13 76.46
C ALA A 345 -27.86 16.64 75.43
N ALA A 346 -27.40 17.65 74.68
CA ALA A 346 -28.07 18.13 73.49
C ALA A 346 -27.95 17.09 72.36
N GLU A 347 -28.88 17.11 71.40
CA GLU A 347 -28.94 16.17 70.27
C GLU A 347 -27.66 16.14 69.41
N GLU A 348 -26.89 17.22 69.36
CA GLU A 348 -25.73 17.36 68.47
C GLU A 348 -24.41 16.80 69.03
N THR A 349 -24.37 16.31 70.27
CA THR A 349 -23.11 15.95 70.98
C THR A 349 -23.01 14.47 71.38
N THR A 350 -23.30 13.56 70.45
CA THR A 350 -23.22 12.11 70.72
C THR A 350 -21.78 11.59 70.85
N ALA A 351 -20.82 12.15 70.12
CA ALA A 351 -19.42 11.70 70.14
C ALA A 351 -18.70 11.93 71.48
N THR A 352 -19.10 12.95 72.25
CA THR A 352 -18.50 13.30 73.55
C THR A 352 -19.26 12.75 74.74
N TRP A 353 -20.45 12.17 74.54
CA TRP A 353 -21.31 11.65 75.62
C TRP A 353 -20.61 10.57 76.46
N GLY A 354 -19.96 9.60 75.82
CA GLY A 354 -19.27 8.51 76.51
C GLY A 354 -18.15 9.00 77.42
N VAL A 355 -17.34 9.94 76.91
CA VAL A 355 -16.25 10.57 77.68
C VAL A 355 -16.85 11.44 78.80
N GLY A 356 -17.82 12.30 78.48
CA GLY A 356 -18.48 13.18 79.45
C GLY A 356 -19.11 12.41 80.62
N CYS A 357 -19.76 11.26 80.35
CA CYS A 357 -20.29 10.39 81.39
C CYS A 357 -19.20 9.85 82.31
N LYS A 358 -18.10 9.33 81.75
CA LYS A 358 -16.99 8.80 82.56
C LYS A 358 -16.29 9.88 83.36
N LEU A 359 -16.15 11.09 82.81
CA LEU A 359 -15.63 12.23 83.56
C LEU A 359 -16.57 12.63 84.69
N ALA A 360 -17.87 12.71 84.44
CA ALA A 360 -18.84 13.01 85.49
C ALA A 360 -18.85 11.94 86.60
N GLU A 361 -18.76 10.65 86.24
CA GLU A 361 -18.60 9.55 87.20
C GLU A 361 -17.35 9.75 88.08
N LEU A 362 -16.19 10.05 87.46
CA LEU A 362 -14.93 10.26 88.18
C LEU A 362 -15.01 11.47 89.12
N LEU A 363 -15.57 12.59 88.65
CA LEU A 363 -15.72 13.80 89.47
C LEU A 363 -16.68 13.58 90.65
N ILE A 364 -17.74 12.79 90.45
CA ILE A 364 -18.72 12.49 91.49
C ILE A 364 -18.17 11.54 92.55
N ASP A 365 -17.42 10.52 92.13
CA ASP A 365 -16.70 9.65 93.06
C ASP A 365 -15.73 10.47 93.92
N HIS A 366 -15.00 11.42 93.30
CA HIS A 366 -14.11 12.33 94.01
C HIS A 366 -14.85 13.23 95.01
N VAL A 367 -16.01 13.79 94.63
CA VAL A 367 -16.86 14.58 95.53
C VAL A 367 -17.35 13.74 96.71
N GLY A 368 -17.81 12.51 96.48
CA GLY A 368 -18.23 11.59 97.55
C GLY A 368 -17.11 11.33 98.56
N ARG A 369 -15.88 11.07 98.07
CA ARG A 369 -14.70 10.91 98.92
C ARG A 369 -14.39 12.18 99.72
N ARG A 370 -14.43 13.36 99.09
CA ARG A 370 -14.18 14.63 99.78
C ARG A 370 -15.20 14.91 100.89
N LEU A 371 -16.48 14.59 100.66
CA LEU A 371 -17.54 14.82 101.65
C LEU A 371 -17.52 13.81 102.80
N THR A 372 -16.86 12.66 102.63
CA THR A 372 -16.70 11.64 103.69
C THR A 372 -15.48 11.87 104.58
N THR A 373 -14.44 12.54 104.08
CA THR A 373 -13.26 12.86 104.89
C THR A 373 -13.64 13.87 105.97
N LYS A 374 -13.94 13.39 107.18
CA LYS A 374 -14.06 14.24 108.37
C LYS A 374 -12.79 15.10 108.45
N PRO A 375 -12.88 16.43 108.57
CA PRO A 375 -11.71 17.24 108.83
C PRO A 375 -11.09 16.72 110.12
N LYS A 376 -9.87 16.18 110.01
CA LYS A 376 -9.07 15.83 111.18
C LYS A 376 -8.75 17.16 111.86
N THR A 377 -9.54 17.50 112.88
CA THR A 377 -9.29 18.68 113.71
C THR A 377 -7.82 18.65 114.11
N PRO A 378 -6.99 19.63 113.72
CA PRO A 378 -5.62 19.67 114.20
C PRO A 378 -5.71 19.77 115.73
N ALA A 379 -5.15 18.78 116.42
CA ALA A 379 -4.91 18.90 117.84
C ALA A 379 -4.07 20.16 118.03
N GLN A 380 -4.63 21.16 118.70
CA GLN A 380 -3.90 22.35 119.12
C GLN A 380 -2.72 21.89 119.97
N ALA A 381 -1.51 22.18 119.49
CA ALA A 381 -0.28 22.21 120.27
C ALA A 381 0.40 23.54 119.97
#